data_AF-M1CB91-F1
#
_entry.id   AF-M1CB91-F1
#
_cell.length_a   1.000
_cell.length_b   1.000
_cell.length_c   1.000
_cell.angle_alpha   90.00
_cell.angle_beta   90.00
_cell.angle_gamma   90.00
#
_symmetry.space_group_name_H-M   'P 1'
#
loop_
_entity.id
_entity.type
_entity.pdbx_description
1 polymer ?
#
loop_
_entity_poly.entity_id
_entity_poly.type
_entity_poly.pdbx_seq_one_letter_code
_entity_poly.pdbx_strand_id
1 'polypeptide(L)'
;MEQAVQESYTNTLKPWHGWISSAVFKVVLKLVPDSKGLITILKGKDKNNDDFKKELRTFISLLAPLLEEIHEVLAVYGIDIFKSA
;
A
#
# COMPACT_ATOMS: atom_id res chain seq x y z
N MET A 1 -5.81 -6.27 10.45
CA MET A 1 -5.77 -5.59 9.14
C MET A 1 -5.59 -4.09 9.33
N GLU A 2 -6.45 -3.43 10.10
CA GLU A 2 -6.35 -1.97 10.37
C GLU A 2 -4.95 -1.53 10.82
N GLN A 3 -4.32 -2.23 11.77
CA GLN A 3 -2.96 -1.92 12.20
C GLN A 3 -1.95 -1.91 11.04
N ALA A 4 -1.94 -2.96 10.20
CA ALA A 4 -1.04 -3.05 9.06
C ALA A 4 -1.29 -1.93 8.03
N VAL A 5 -2.56 -1.56 7.80
CA VAL A 5 -2.92 -0.43 6.92
C VAL A 5 -2.49 0.90 7.53
N GLN A 6 -2.67 1.10 8.83
CA GLN A 6 -2.26 2.29 9.55
C GLN A 6 -0.74 2.47 9.56
N GLU A 7 0.01 1.39 9.79
CA GLU A 7 1.48 1.39 9.75
C GLU A 7 1.99 1.72 8.34
N SER A 8 1.45 1.05 7.32
CA SER A 8 1.79 1.34 5.91
C SER A 8 1.51 2.80 5.54
N TYR A 9 0.32 3.32 5.87
CA TYR A 9 -0.04 4.72 5.64
C TYR A 9 0.91 5.70 6.33
N THR A 10 1.27 5.40 7.58
CA THR A 10 2.14 6.26 8.39
C THR A 10 3.53 6.40 7.79
N ASN A 11 4.07 5.31 7.25
CA ASN A 11 5.42 5.27 6.69
C ASN A 11 5.48 5.75 5.23
N THR A 12 4.34 5.80 4.52
CA THR A 12 4.30 6.12 3.09
C THR A 12 3.59 7.44 2.81
N LEU A 13 2.27 7.49 2.88
CA LEU A 13 1.45 8.61 2.41
C LEU A 13 1.30 9.74 3.43
N LYS A 14 1.31 9.43 4.73
CA LYS A 14 1.02 10.41 5.79
C LYS A 14 1.91 11.66 5.76
N PRO A 15 3.24 11.58 5.51
CA PRO A 15 4.09 12.78 5.41
C PRO A 15 3.69 13.73 4.27
N TRP A 16 3.06 13.18 3.23
CA TRP A 16 2.70 13.87 1.99
C TRP A 16 1.23 14.30 1.95
N HIS A 17 0.39 13.78 2.85
CA HIS A 17 -1.02 14.13 2.95
C HIS A 17 -1.25 15.35 3.84
N GLY A 18 -2.00 16.32 3.33
CA GLY A 18 -2.58 17.41 4.12
C GLY A 18 -3.59 16.93 5.17
N TRP A 19 -4.12 17.89 5.94
CA TRP A 19 -5.05 17.58 7.03
C TRP A 19 -6.38 16.96 6.54
N ILE A 20 -6.83 17.33 5.33
CA ILE A 20 -8.06 16.80 4.71
C ILE A 20 -7.87 15.32 4.39
N SER A 21 -6.86 14.98 3.59
CA SER A 21 -6.56 13.59 3.21
C SER A 21 -6.28 12.72 4.43
N SER A 22 -5.58 13.25 5.44
CA SER A 22 -5.36 12.55 6.71
C SER A 22 -6.62 12.32 7.53
N ALA A 23 -7.59 13.24 7.50
CA ALA A 23 -8.88 13.08 8.16
C ALA A 23 -9.74 12.02 7.45
N VAL A 24 -9.78 12.05 6.11
CA VAL A 24 -10.51 11.06 5.30
C VAL A 24 -9.94 9.66 5.51
N PHE A 25 -8.61 9.50 5.57
CA PHE A 25 -7.97 8.22 5.85
C PHE A 25 -8.48 7.58 7.14
N LYS A 26 -8.66 8.35 8.23
CA LYS A 26 -9.18 7.82 9.51
C LYS A 26 -10.59 7.27 9.40
N VAL A 27 -11.41 7.82 8.49
CA VAL A 27 -12.76 7.31 8.23
C VAL A 27 -12.68 6.03 7.42
N VAL A 28 -11.88 6.01 6.34
CA VAL A 28 -11.73 4.85 5.46
C VAL A 28 -11.04 3.67 6.16
N LEU A 29 -10.15 3.93 7.12
CA LEU A 29 -9.52 2.89 7.93
C LEU A 29 -10.53 2.04 8.70
N LYS A 30 -11.71 2.57 9.04
CA LYS A 30 -12.75 1.76 9.70
C LYS A 30 -13.53 0.86 8.73
N LEU A 31 -13.28 0.99 7.43
CA LEU A 31 -13.95 0.26 6.37
C LEU A 31 -13.08 -0.85 5.77
N VAL A 32 -11.84 -1.03 6.26
CA VAL A 32 -10.97 -2.07 5.70
C VAL A 32 -11.52 -3.45 6.07
N PRO A 33 -11.61 -4.40 5.13
CA PRO A 33 -12.01 -5.77 5.45
C PRO A 33 -11.03 -6.42 6.43
N ASP A 34 -11.48 -7.49 7.09
CA ASP A 34 -10.57 -8.37 7.82
C ASP A 34 -9.63 -9.12 6.86
N SER A 35 -8.62 -9.81 7.40
CA SER A 35 -7.62 -10.50 6.59
C SER A 35 -8.24 -11.55 5.66
N LYS A 36 -9.30 -12.23 6.12
CA LYS A 36 -10.00 -13.25 5.34
C LYS A 36 -10.76 -12.62 4.17
N GLY A 37 -11.47 -11.52 4.42
CA GLY A 37 -12.19 -10.75 3.42
C GLY A 37 -11.25 -10.21 2.35
N LEU A 38 -10.12 -9.62 2.76
CA LEU A 38 -9.12 -9.12 1.82
C LEU A 38 -8.54 -10.24 0.94
N ILE A 39 -8.14 -11.37 1.54
CA ILE A 39 -7.63 -12.52 0.79
C ILE A 39 -8.70 -13.03 -0.19
N THR A 40 -9.96 -13.11 0.24
CA THR A 40 -11.06 -13.54 -0.62
C THR A 40 -11.24 -12.62 -1.82
N ILE A 41 -11.13 -11.30 -1.63
CA ILE A 41 -11.20 -10.31 -2.70
C ILE A 41 -10.02 -10.45 -3.67
N LEU A 42 -8.80 -10.53 -3.15
CA LEU A 42 -7.57 -10.50 -3.96
C LEU A 42 -7.27 -11.82 -4.68
N LYS A 43 -7.63 -12.95 -4.07
CA LYS A 43 -7.32 -14.29 -4.59
C LYS A 43 -8.09 -14.64 -5.86
N GLY A 44 -9.26 -14.03 -6.07
CA GLY A 44 -10.18 -14.40 -7.16
C GLY A 44 -10.82 -15.78 -6.94
N LYS A 45 -11.72 -16.16 -7.85
CA LYS A 45 -12.36 -17.49 -7.81
C LYS A 45 -11.35 -18.57 -8.21
N ASP A 46 -11.42 -19.72 -7.54
CA ASP A 46 -10.75 -20.98 -7.91
C ASP A 46 -9.21 -21.09 -7.77
N LYS A 47 -8.50 -20.10 -7.24
CA LYS A 47 -7.09 -20.30 -6.84
C LYS A 47 -6.98 -21.07 -5.52
N ASN A 48 -5.89 -21.82 -5.30
CA ASN A 48 -5.55 -22.32 -3.97
C ASN A 48 -4.77 -21.25 -3.17
N ASN A 49 -4.64 -21.42 -1.85
CA ASN A 49 -4.00 -20.40 -0.99
C ASN A 49 -2.48 -20.30 -1.20
N ASP A 50 -1.83 -21.38 -1.63
CA ASP A 50 -0.38 -21.44 -1.73
C ASP A 50 0.11 -20.77 -3.02
N ASP A 51 -0.58 -21.00 -4.14
CA ASP A 51 -0.34 -20.31 -5.41
C ASP A 51 -0.57 -18.81 -5.26
N PHE A 52 -1.65 -18.40 -4.59
CA PHE A 52 -1.90 -16.99 -4.30
C PHE A 52 -0.76 -16.34 -3.49
N LYS A 53 -0.28 -17.02 -2.44
CA LYS A 53 0.87 -16.53 -1.66
C LYS A 53 2.14 -16.46 -2.48
N LYS A 54 2.39 -17.44 -3.35
CA LYS A 54 3.56 -17.47 -4.23
C LYS A 54 3.54 -16.32 -5.24
N GLU A 55 2.40 -16.09 -5.87
CA GLU A 55 2.19 -14.95 -6.78
C GLU A 55 2.38 -13.62 -6.04
N LEU A 56 1.79 -13.45 -4.85
CA LEU A 56 1.94 -12.23 -4.07
C LEU A 56 3.41 -11.97 -3.68
N ARG A 57 4.15 -13.01 -3.30
CA ARG A 57 5.59 -12.90 -3.03
C ARG A 57 6.39 -12.52 -4.27
N THR A 58 6.05 -13.10 -5.41
CA THR A 58 6.70 -12.78 -6.70
C THR A 58 6.41 -11.33 -7.09
N PHE A 59 5.18 -10.88 -6.92
CA PHE A 59 4.79 -9.49 -7.14
C PHE A 59 5.60 -8.54 -6.25
N ILE A 60 5.70 -8.83 -4.94
CA ILE A 60 6.48 -8.02 -4.01
C ILE A 60 7.97 -8.00 -4.39
N SER A 61 8.56 -9.14 -4.77
CA SER A 61 9.97 -9.21 -5.15
C SER A 61 10.30 -8.45 -6.43
N LEU A 62 9.33 -8.27 -7.33
CA LEU A 62 9.48 -7.48 -8.54
C LEU A 62 9.19 -6.00 -8.30
N LEU A 63 8.17 -5.69 -7.48
CA LEU A 63 7.75 -4.32 -7.22
C LEU A 63 8.72 -3.56 -6.31
N ALA A 64 9.26 -4.20 -5.27
CA ALA A 64 10.15 -3.55 -4.31
C ALA A 64 11.37 -2.87 -4.96
N PRO A 65 12.19 -3.54 -5.78
CA PRO A 65 13.34 -2.88 -6.42
C PRO A 65 12.91 -1.79 -7.41
N LEU A 66 11.79 -1.99 -8.13
CA LEU A 66 11.27 -0.96 -9.03
C LEU A 66 10.86 0.31 -8.27
N LEU A 67 10.23 0.18 -7.10
CA LEU A 67 9.87 1.33 -6.27
C LEU A 67 11.09 2.06 -5.73
N GLU A 68 12.15 1.33 -5.37
CA GLU A 68 13.43 1.91 -4.95
C GLU A 68 14.04 2.75 -6.08
N GLU A 69 14.12 2.21 -7.29
CA GLU A 69 14.59 2.97 -8.48
C GLU A 69 13.74 4.21 -8.74
N ILE A 70 12.41 4.10 -8.64
CA ILE A 70 11.52 5.26 -8.80
C ILE A 70 11.81 6.31 -7.73
N HIS A 71 11.95 5.92 -6.46
CA HIS A 71 12.26 6.85 -5.38
C HIS A 71 13.61 7.55 -5.58
N GLU A 72 14.64 6.83 -6.00
CA GLU A 72 15.94 7.40 -6.34
C GLU A 72 15.84 8.43 -7.47
N VAL A 73 15.13 8.10 -8.55
CA VAL A 73 14.90 9.03 -9.67
C VAL A 73 14.17 10.28 -9.20
N LEU A 74 13.08 10.14 -8.43
CA LEU A 74 12.33 11.29 -7.92
C LEU A 74 13.20 12.18 -7.04
N ALA A 75 14.04 11.60 -6.19
CA ALA A 75 14.97 12.33 -5.32
C ALA A 75 16.06 13.06 -6.12
N VAL A 76 16.63 12.41 -7.16
CA VAL A 76 17.63 13.03 -8.06
C VAL A 76 17.09 14.30 -8.71
N TYR A 77 15.80 14.31 -9.08
CA TYR A 77 15.14 15.47 -9.67
C TYR A 77 14.47 16.40 -8.64
N GLY A 78 14.54 16.10 -7.34
CA GLY A 78 13.97 16.91 -6.26
C GLY A 78 12.44 17.00 -6.28
N ILE A 79 11.77 16.00 -6.85
CA ILE A 79 10.31 15.94 -7.00
C ILE A 79 9.65 14.93 -6.05
N ASP A 80 10.42 14.35 -5.15
CA ASP A 80 9.97 13.48 -4.07
C ASP A 80 9.29 14.25 -2.92
N ILE A 81 9.33 15.59 -2.93
CA ILE A 81 8.81 16.43 -1.85
C ILE A 81 7.36 16.91 -2.03
N PHE A 82 6.71 16.55 -3.13
CA PHE A 82 5.37 17.05 -3.44
C PHE A 82 4.31 16.47 -2.48
N LYS A 83 3.48 17.37 -1.96
CA LYS A 83 2.36 17.02 -1.09
C LYS A 83 1.07 16.97 -1.89
N SER A 84 0.16 16.07 -1.51
CA SER A 84 -1.21 16.17 -1.96
C SER A 84 -1.82 17.45 -1.39
N ALA A 85 -2.72 18.07 -2.17
CA ALA A 85 -3.59 19.13 -1.65
C ALA A 85 -4.41 18.64 -0.44
#